data_AF-A0A2N7AV57-F1
#
_entry.id   AF-A0A2N7AV57-F1
#
_cell.length_a   1.000
_cell.length_b   1.000
_cell.length_c   1.000
_cell.angle_alpha   90.00
_cell.angle_beta   90.00
_cell.angle_gamma   90.00
#
_symmetry.space_group_name_H-M   'P 1'
#
loop_
_entity.id
_entity.type
_entity.pdbx_description
1 polymer ?
#
loop_
_entity_poly.entity_id
_entity_poly.type
_entity_poly.pdbx_seq_one_letter_code
_entity_poly.pdbx_strand_id
1 'polypeptide(L)'
;MIKTYRKKERVEAEQYDGSDEMVKKYHIRTNTVYKLDPENELFNETVPYQIETLEGWIELRLNYWIATGVDGEHWAIKDDIFKKSYAEVK
;
A
#
# COMPACT_ATOMS: atom_id res chain seq x y z
N MET A 1 -20.72 24.98 9.83
CA MET A 1 -20.63 24.12 11.03
C MET A 1 -19.85 22.88 10.67
N ILE A 2 -18.74 22.59 11.35
CA ILE A 2 -17.92 21.39 11.10
C ILE A 2 -18.43 20.28 12.01
N LYS A 3 -18.62 19.06 11.47
CA LYS A 3 -18.99 17.85 12.21
C LYS A 3 -17.89 16.81 12.01
N THR A 4 -17.50 16.13 13.08
CA THR A 4 -16.44 15.11 13.06
C THR A 4 -17.06 13.73 13.20
N TYR A 5 -16.60 12.79 12.38
CA TYR A 5 -17.08 11.41 12.33
C TYR A 5 -15.91 10.44 12.41
N ARG A 6 -16.16 9.25 12.96
CA ARG A 6 -15.25 8.10 12.85
C ARG A 6 -15.84 7.08 11.89
N LYS A 7 -14.98 6.42 11.09
CA LYS A 7 -15.41 5.27 10.28
C LYS A 7 -15.98 4.20 11.21
N LYS A 8 -17.11 3.58 10.83
CA LYS A 8 -17.77 2.55 11.65
C LYS A 8 -17.05 1.21 11.57
N GLU A 9 -16.56 0.90 10.38
CA GLU A 9 -15.90 -0.37 10.08
C GLU A 9 -14.40 -0.28 10.28
N ARG A 10 -13.79 -1.43 10.61
CA ARG A 10 -12.34 -1.57 10.65
C ARG A 10 -11.80 -1.52 9.22
N VAL A 11 -10.55 -1.09 9.09
CA VAL A 11 -9.81 -1.13 7.82
C VAL A 11 -8.81 -2.26 7.93
N GLU A 12 -8.81 -3.14 6.95
CA GLU A 12 -7.76 -4.16 6.81
C GLU A 12 -6.59 -3.54 6.04
N ALA A 13 -5.37 -3.86 6.45
CA ALA A 13 -4.18 -3.39 5.76
C ALA A 13 -3.05 -4.41 5.86
N GLU A 14 -2.30 -4.54 4.77
CA GLU A 14 -1.12 -5.41 4.67
C GLU A 14 0.08 -4.59 4.22
N GLN A 15 1.24 -4.80 4.85
CA GLN A 15 2.46 -4.11 4.47
C GLN A 15 3.03 -4.75 3.20
N TYR A 16 3.34 -3.93 2.19
CA TYR A 16 3.86 -4.38 0.91
C TYR A 16 5.32 -4.83 1.03
N ASP A 17 5.55 -6.11 0.73
CA ASP A 17 6.85 -6.77 0.83
C ASP A 17 7.56 -6.93 -0.54
N GLY A 18 6.90 -6.53 -1.63
CA GLY A 18 7.44 -6.69 -2.99
C GLY A 18 7.39 -8.11 -3.55
N SER A 19 6.69 -9.03 -2.88
CA SER A 19 6.52 -10.41 -3.34
C SER A 19 5.63 -10.52 -4.58
N ASP A 20 5.92 -11.50 -5.42
CA ASP A 20 5.06 -11.86 -6.56
C ASP A 20 3.64 -12.25 -6.12
N GLU A 21 3.47 -12.72 -4.88
CA GLU A 21 2.17 -13.03 -4.29
C GLU A 21 1.34 -11.77 -4.11
N MET A 22 1.88 -10.76 -3.41
CA MET A 22 1.19 -9.48 -3.24
C MET A 22 0.97 -8.76 -4.57
N VAL A 23 1.92 -8.88 -5.51
CA VAL A 23 1.77 -8.31 -6.86
C VAL A 23 0.54 -8.87 -7.56
N LYS A 24 0.33 -10.20 -7.50
CA LYS A 24 -0.86 -10.84 -8.08
C LYS A 24 -2.13 -10.50 -7.31
N LYS A 25 -2.07 -10.55 -5.97
CA LYS A 25 -3.21 -10.32 -5.07
C LYS A 25 -3.83 -8.94 -5.26
N TYR A 26 -3.01 -7.90 -5.35
CA TYR A 26 -3.44 -6.50 -5.41
C TYR A 26 -3.37 -5.88 -6.80
N HIS A 27 -3.16 -6.69 -7.85
CA HIS A 27 -3.03 -6.21 -9.23
C HIS A 27 -1.98 -5.09 -9.37
N ILE A 28 -0.84 -5.24 -8.69
CA ILE A 28 0.23 -4.24 -8.70
C ILE A 28 0.96 -4.34 -10.03
N ARG A 29 1.25 -3.19 -10.65
CA ARG A 29 2.10 -3.13 -11.85
C ARG A 29 3.47 -2.57 -11.50
N THR A 30 4.48 -3.07 -12.18
CA THR A 30 5.82 -2.50 -12.19
C THR A 30 6.41 -2.72 -13.57
N ASN A 31 7.40 -1.91 -13.94
CA ASN A 31 8.17 -2.19 -15.14
C ASN A 31 9.06 -3.40 -14.84
N THR A 32 8.94 -4.46 -15.64
CA THR A 32 9.56 -5.78 -15.43
C THR A 32 11.08 -5.77 -15.37
N VAL A 33 11.72 -4.66 -15.78
CA VAL A 33 13.16 -4.42 -15.67
C VAL A 33 13.59 -4.09 -14.24
N TYR A 34 12.68 -3.62 -13.38
CA TYR A 34 12.96 -3.26 -11.99
C TYR A 34 12.40 -4.34 -11.05
N LYS A 35 13.29 -5.21 -10.55
CA LYS A 35 13.00 -6.22 -9.53
C LYS A 35 13.77 -5.89 -8.26
N LEU A 36 13.29 -6.36 -7.11
CA LEU A 36 14.05 -6.22 -5.87
C LEU A 36 15.44 -6.86 -6.00
N ASP A 37 16.46 -6.12 -5.60
CA ASP A 37 17.84 -6.54 -5.51
C ASP A 37 18.17 -6.78 -4.03
N PRO A 38 18.42 -8.04 -3.61
CA PRO A 38 18.67 -8.35 -2.20
C PRO A 38 19.93 -7.67 -1.65
N GLU A 39 20.85 -7.19 -2.50
CA GLU A 39 22.09 -6.53 -2.08
C GLU A 39 21.99 -5.00 -2.13
N ASN A 40 20.84 -4.44 -2.56
CA ASN A 40 20.69 -3.01 -2.81
C ASN A 40 19.37 -2.45 -2.25
N GLU A 41 19.37 -2.21 -0.93
CA GLU A 41 18.22 -1.62 -0.22
C GLU A 41 17.81 -0.26 -0.79
N LEU A 42 18.78 0.60 -1.13
CA LEU A 42 18.50 1.93 -1.69
C LEU A 42 17.78 1.83 -3.03
N PHE A 43 18.17 0.89 -3.89
CA PHE A 43 17.48 0.65 -5.15
C PHE A 43 16.06 0.13 -4.91
N ASN A 44 15.87 -0.78 -3.95
CA ASN A 44 14.57 -1.37 -3.62
C ASN A 44 13.52 -0.33 -3.20
N GLU A 45 13.94 0.72 -2.49
CA GLU A 45 13.05 1.84 -2.13
C GLU A 45 12.58 2.65 -3.35
N THR A 46 13.34 2.60 -4.45
CA THR A 46 13.06 3.37 -5.67
C THR A 46 12.32 2.59 -6.76
N VAL A 47 12.06 1.30 -6.55
CA VAL A 47 11.34 0.48 -7.54
C VAL A 47 9.95 1.07 -7.79
N PRO A 48 9.59 1.36 -9.07
CA PRO A 48 8.39 2.14 -9.39
C PRO A 48 7.13 1.26 -9.44
N TYR A 49 6.78 0.63 -8.32
CA TYR A 49 5.50 -0.09 -8.21
C TYR A 49 4.33 0.88 -8.26
N GLN A 50 3.20 0.40 -8.80
CA GLN A 50 1.96 1.15 -8.83
C GLN A 50 0.78 0.24 -8.51
N ILE A 51 -0.16 0.75 -7.70
CA ILE A 51 -1.40 0.07 -7.35
C ILE A 51 -2.59 0.80 -7.97
N GLU A 52 -3.59 0.03 -8.42
CA GLU A 52 -4.83 0.56 -8.94
C GLU A 52 -5.74 1.03 -7.79
N THR A 53 -6.24 2.26 -7.90
CA THR A 53 -7.19 2.86 -6.96
C THR A 53 -8.40 3.40 -7.73
N LEU A 54 -9.43 3.87 -7.03
CA LEU A 54 -10.57 4.55 -7.65
C LEU A 54 -10.19 5.83 -8.41
N GLU A 55 -9.05 6.45 -8.08
CA GLU A 55 -8.52 7.65 -8.73
C GLU A 55 -7.50 7.33 -9.83
N GLY A 56 -7.31 6.05 -10.13
CA GLY A 56 -6.31 5.54 -11.07
C GLY A 56 -5.08 4.97 -10.38
N TRP A 57 -4.01 4.83 -11.16
CA TRP A 57 -2.78 4.20 -10.71
C TRP A 57 -1.90 5.17 -9.91
N ILE A 58 -1.61 4.83 -8.66
CA ILE A 58 -0.76 5.64 -7.78
C ILE A 58 0.54 4.92 -7.44
N GLU A 59 1.52 5.66 -6.92
CA GLU A 59 2.78 5.11 -6.43
C GLU A 59 2.59 4.16 -5.26
N LEU A 60 3.28 3.02 -5.31
CA LEU A 60 3.49 2.09 -4.22
C LEU A 60 5.01 1.89 -4.06
N ARG A 61 5.49 1.76 -2.82
CA ARG A 61 6.89 1.43 -2.53
C ARG A 61 6.96 0.32 -1.51
N LEU A 62 8.12 -0.34 -1.44
CA LEU A 62 8.41 -1.30 -0.38
C LEU A 62 8.11 -0.68 0.99
N ASN A 63 7.55 -1.49 1.90
CA ASN A 63 7.13 -1.11 3.25
C ASN A 63 5.92 -0.15 3.35
N TYR A 64 5.35 0.32 2.24
CA TYR A 64 4.06 1.01 2.30
C TYR A 64 2.96 0.01 2.70
N TRP A 65 1.88 0.53 3.28
CA TRP A 65 0.71 -0.25 3.65
C TRP A 65 -0.35 -0.16 2.55
N ILE A 66 -0.89 -1.30 2.16
CA ILE A 66 -2.03 -1.40 1.25
C ILE A 66 -3.27 -1.58 2.12
N ALA A 67 -4.08 -0.53 2.23
CA ALA A 67 -5.34 -0.58 2.94
C ALA A 67 -6.48 -0.98 2.01
N THR A 68 -7.46 -1.72 2.54
CA THR A 68 -8.64 -2.19 1.82
C THR A 68 -9.90 -1.55 2.39
N GLY A 69 -10.70 -0.99 1.49
CA GLY A 69 -11.95 -0.34 1.80
C GLY A 69 -13.14 -1.28 1.80
N VAL A 70 -14.33 -0.71 1.96
CA VAL A 70 -15.55 -1.48 2.23
C VAL A 70 -16.09 -2.16 0.97
N ASP A 71 -15.76 -1.60 -0.19
CA ASP A 71 -16.14 -2.12 -1.51
C ASP A 71 -14.97 -2.88 -2.16
N GLY A 72 -13.92 -3.18 -1.39
CA GLY A 72 -12.71 -3.87 -1.85
C GLY A 72 -11.70 -2.96 -2.56
N GLU A 73 -11.91 -1.64 -2.57
CA GLU A 73 -10.97 -0.69 -3.13
C GLU A 73 -9.67 -0.62 -2.33
N HIS A 74 -8.55 -0.38 -3.01
CA HIS A 74 -7.23 -0.32 -2.39
C HIS A 74 -6.63 1.09 -2.46
N TRP A 75 -5.81 1.43 -1.47
CA TRP A 75 -4.94 2.60 -1.53
C TRP A 75 -3.64 2.37 -0.74
N ALA A 76 -2.56 3.01 -1.21
CA ALA A 76 -1.25 2.93 -0.57
C ALA A 76 -1.10 4.03 0.50
N ILE A 77 -0.46 3.68 1.61
CA ILE A 77 -0.16 4.59 2.73
C ILE A 77 1.31 4.41 3.10
N LYS A 78 2.06 5.51 3.22
CA LYS A 78 3.45 5.47 3.72
C LYS A 78 3.51 4.88 5.13
N ASP A 79 4.53 4.10 5.44
CA ASP A 79 4.70 3.45 6.76
C ASP A 79 4.59 4.43 7.94
N ASP A 80 5.27 5.57 7.84
CA ASP A 80 5.29 6.57 8.91
C ASP A 80 3.92 7.24 9.11
N ILE A 81 3.15 7.42 8.02
CA ILE A 81 1.78 7.93 8.07
C ILE A 81 0.83 6.87 8.62
N PHE A 82 0.95 5.62 8.18
CA PHE A 82 0.13 4.52 8.65
C PHE A 82 0.24 4.36 10.17
N LYS A 83 1.47 4.31 10.70
CA LYS A 83 1.73 4.19 12.14
C LYS A 83 1.24 5.38 12.96
N LYS A 84 1.08 6.56 12.36
CA LYS A 84 0.50 7.75 13.01
C LYS A 84 -1.03 7.75 12.99
N SER A 85 -1.63 7.11 11.99
CA SER A 85 -3.07 7.19 11.72
C SER A 85 -3.87 5.96 12.16
N TYR A 86 -3.22 4.80 12.30
CA TYR A 86 -3.88 3.52 12.57
C TYR A 86 -3.27 2.84 13.79
N ALA A 87 -4.12 2.12 14.52
CA ALA A 87 -3.72 1.23 15.61
C ALA A 87 -4.25 -0.17 15.30
N GLU A 88 -3.39 -1.18 15.46
CA GLU A 88 -3.81 -2.57 15.36
C GLU A 88 -4.85 -2.86 16.45
N VAL A 89 -5.97 -3.48 16.06
CA VAL A 89 -7.02 -3.89 16.99
C VAL A 89 -7.08 -5.41 16.94
N LYS A 90 -6.74 -6.05 18.07
CA LYS A 90 -6.86 -7.50 18.26
C LYS A 90 -8.26 -7.90 18.69
#